data_AF-A0A316EJH0-F1
#
_entry.id   AF-A0A316EJH0-F1
#
_cell.length_a   1.000
_cell.length_b   1.000
_cell.length_c   1.000
_cell.angle_alpha   90.00
_cell.angle_beta   90.00
_cell.angle_gamma   90.00
#
_symmetry.space_group_name_H-M   'P 1'
#
loop_
_entity.id
_entity.type
_entity.pdbx_description
1 polymer ?
#
loop_
_entity_poly.entity_id
_entity_poly.type
_entity_poly.pdbx_seq_one_letter_code
_entity_poly.pdbx_strand_id
1 'polypeptide(L)'
;MTEFLAKRWADRAERVERFGVTVAEQSGTSLDELLDDALTDPRKLEVLARAVEAASRALDEEKIDLLARVYVVGVHDQALIDESSILVDSIRQIEGPHLRVMQVLATHGPRVLKAGDGGQINAWPEPELAAEARTGEALPALVAKLVSLGFVYDEGIGRIDYEPYWQLSPFGQNCLNFLSQRQASADPDPDRSASE
;
A
#
# COMPACT_ATOMS: atom_id res chain seq x y z
N MET A 1 9.54 33.63 2.43
CA MET A 1 8.23 33.01 2.71
C MET A 1 7.52 32.56 1.43
N THR A 2 7.50 33.39 0.37
CA THR A 2 6.92 33.05 -0.95
C THR A 2 7.61 31.86 -1.63
N GLU A 3 8.94 31.79 -1.57
CA GLU A 3 9.73 30.70 -2.19
C GLU A 3 9.44 29.31 -1.58
N PHE A 4 9.30 29.23 -0.25
CA PHE A 4 8.94 27.98 0.42
C PHE A 4 7.54 27.48 0.04
N LEU A 5 6.57 28.40 -0.06
CA LEU A 5 5.22 28.06 -0.50
C LEU A 5 5.23 27.62 -1.97
N ALA A 6 5.93 28.34 -2.84
CA ALA A 6 6.07 27.98 -4.24
C ALA A 6 6.68 26.58 -4.41
N LYS A 7 7.75 26.27 -3.67
CA LYS A 7 8.35 24.93 -3.68
C LYS A 7 7.36 23.86 -3.22
N ARG A 8 6.65 24.06 -2.09
CA ARG A 8 5.65 23.09 -1.62
C ARG A 8 4.51 22.86 -2.61
N TRP A 9 4.10 23.88 -3.36
CA TRP A 9 3.10 23.74 -4.41
C TRP A 9 3.64 22.98 -5.62
N ALA A 10 4.88 23.26 -6.04
CA ALA A 10 5.56 22.51 -7.10
C ALA A 10 5.70 21.03 -6.74
N ASP A 11 6.20 20.72 -5.54
CA ASP A 11 6.35 19.34 -5.07
C ASP A 11 4.98 18.60 -5.04
N ARG A 12 3.89 19.30 -4.72
CA ARG A 12 2.53 18.71 -4.73
C ARG A 12 2.03 18.45 -6.15
N ALA A 13 2.27 19.38 -7.06
CA ALA A 13 1.88 19.24 -8.46
C ALA A 13 2.62 18.05 -9.11
N GLU A 14 3.93 17.92 -8.87
CA GLU A 14 4.75 16.80 -9.35
C GLU A 14 4.23 15.44 -8.86
N ARG A 15 3.80 15.35 -7.60
CA ARG A 15 3.20 14.12 -7.05
C ARG A 15 1.86 13.76 -7.69
N VAL A 16 1.03 14.76 -7.98
CA VAL A 16 -0.26 14.55 -8.66
C VAL A 16 -0.04 14.18 -10.13
N GLU A 17 0.92 14.79 -10.80
CA GLU A 17 1.33 14.43 -12.15
C GLU A 17 1.81 12.98 -12.19
N ARG A 18 2.69 12.58 -11.26
CA ARG A 18 3.12 11.19 -11.14
C ARG A 18 1.95 10.23 -10.93
N PHE A 19 1.03 10.56 -10.02
CA PHE A 19 -0.19 9.77 -9.83
C PHE A 19 -0.93 9.58 -11.15
N GLY A 20 -1.13 10.66 -11.92
CA GLY A 20 -1.78 10.63 -13.23
C GLY A 20 -1.04 9.76 -14.25
N VAL A 21 0.29 9.85 -14.31
CA VAL A 21 1.13 8.99 -15.16
C VAL A 21 0.95 7.52 -14.80
N THR A 22 1.07 7.16 -13.52
CA THR A 22 0.89 5.77 -13.07
C THR A 22 -0.52 5.27 -13.36
N VAL A 23 -1.54 6.10 -13.16
CA VAL A 23 -2.93 5.77 -13.49
C VAL A 23 -3.09 5.48 -15.00
N ALA A 24 -2.52 6.32 -15.86
CA ALA A 24 -2.60 6.14 -17.31
C ALA A 24 -1.89 4.86 -17.77
N GLU A 25 -0.69 4.60 -17.24
CA GLU A 25 0.08 3.38 -17.54
C GLU A 25 -0.66 2.10 -17.13
N GLN A 26 -1.31 2.09 -15.96
CA GLN A 26 -1.97 0.90 -15.42
C GLN A 26 -3.35 0.65 -16.04
N SER A 27 -4.08 1.70 -16.44
CA SER A 27 -5.41 1.58 -17.06
C SER A 27 -5.35 1.37 -18.58
N GLY A 28 -4.24 1.74 -19.23
CA GLY A 28 -4.15 1.79 -20.68
C GLY A 28 -5.02 2.89 -21.31
N THR A 29 -5.48 3.85 -20.51
CA THR A 29 -6.30 5.00 -20.93
C THR A 29 -5.64 6.30 -20.51
N SER A 30 -5.97 7.40 -21.19
CA SER A 30 -5.46 8.71 -20.81
C SER A 30 -6.09 9.22 -19.50
N LEU A 31 -5.40 10.14 -18.80
CA LEU A 31 -5.95 10.76 -17.59
C LEU A 31 -7.26 11.53 -17.88
N ASP A 32 -7.35 12.16 -19.05
CA ASP A 32 -8.55 12.90 -19.47
C ASP A 32 -9.75 11.97 -19.66
N GLU A 33 -9.57 10.81 -20.30
CA GLU A 33 -10.63 9.80 -20.46
C GLU A 33 -11.11 9.26 -19.10
N LEU A 34 -10.20 9.05 -18.15
CA LEU A 34 -10.55 8.62 -16.80
C LEU A 34 -11.27 9.69 -16.00
N LEU A 35 -10.91 10.97 -16.19
CA LEU A 35 -11.64 12.09 -15.60
C LEU A 35 -13.05 12.19 -16.18
N ASP A 36 -13.19 12.06 -17.49
CA ASP A 36 -14.48 12.06 -18.16
C ASP A 36 -15.37 10.91 -17.66
N ASP A 37 -14.83 9.69 -17.55
CA ASP A 37 -15.55 8.55 -16.96
C ASP A 37 -15.94 8.83 -15.50
N ALA A 38 -15.00 9.31 -14.68
CA ALA A 38 -15.28 9.66 -13.28
C ALA A 38 -16.35 10.75 -13.14
N LEU A 39 -16.42 11.71 -14.05
CA LEU A 39 -17.45 12.76 -14.04
C LEU A 39 -18.87 12.21 -14.32
N THR A 40 -18.98 11.02 -14.93
CA THR A 40 -20.27 10.36 -15.14
C THR A 40 -20.77 9.55 -13.93
N ASP A 41 -19.88 9.21 -12.98
CA ASP A 41 -20.21 8.50 -11.74
C ASP A 41 -19.65 9.23 -10.50
N PRO A 42 -20.50 9.88 -9.68
CA PRO A 42 -20.07 10.60 -8.48
C PRO A 42 -19.24 9.75 -7.50
N ARG A 43 -19.41 8.43 -7.48
CA ARG A 43 -18.64 7.55 -6.59
C ARG A 43 -17.20 7.39 -7.08
N LYS A 44 -17.00 7.21 -8.40
CA LYS A 44 -15.66 7.17 -9.00
C LYS A 44 -14.92 8.49 -8.80
N LEU A 45 -15.62 9.62 -9.02
CA LEU A 45 -15.07 10.95 -8.79
C LEU A 45 -14.61 11.16 -7.35
N GLU A 46 -15.38 10.70 -6.36
CA GLU A 46 -15.01 10.80 -4.95
C GLU A 46 -13.76 9.97 -4.63
N VAL A 47 -13.66 8.72 -5.13
CA VAL A 47 -12.45 7.90 -4.93
C VAL A 47 -11.24 8.54 -5.60
N LEU A 48 -11.39 9.08 -6.81
CA LEU A 48 -10.34 9.83 -7.51
C LEU A 48 -9.87 11.03 -6.68
N ALA A 49 -10.81 11.85 -6.20
CA ALA A 49 -10.50 13.04 -5.40
C ALA A 49 -9.70 12.68 -4.14
N ARG A 50 -10.11 11.63 -3.41
CA ARG A 50 -9.38 11.15 -2.22
C ARG A 50 -8.00 10.60 -2.57
N ALA A 51 -7.87 9.85 -3.66
CA ALA A 51 -6.61 9.29 -4.09
C ALA A 51 -5.61 10.39 -4.49
N VAL A 52 -6.06 11.39 -5.25
CA VAL A 52 -5.27 12.57 -5.63
C VAL A 52 -4.88 13.41 -4.41
N GLU A 53 -5.82 13.64 -3.47
CA GLU A 53 -5.50 14.36 -2.23
C GLU A 53 -4.41 13.61 -1.43
N ALA A 54 -4.55 12.30 -1.27
CA ALA A 54 -3.59 11.46 -0.56
C ALA A 54 -2.22 11.45 -1.27
N ALA A 55 -2.19 11.33 -2.60
CA ALA A 55 -0.97 11.34 -3.40
C ALA A 55 -0.24 12.68 -3.30
N SER A 56 -0.97 13.80 -3.34
CA SER A 56 -0.38 15.14 -3.20
C SER A 56 0.37 15.34 -1.87
N ARG A 57 -0.02 14.59 -0.82
CA ARG A 57 0.58 14.66 0.52
C ARG A 57 1.63 13.59 0.78
N ALA A 58 1.71 12.54 -0.04
CA ALA A 58 2.65 11.45 0.13
C ALA A 58 4.10 11.96 0.04
N LEU A 59 4.99 11.46 0.90
CA LEU A 59 6.40 11.82 0.85
C LEU A 59 7.23 10.86 0.02
N ASP A 60 6.73 9.64 -0.16
CA ASP A 60 7.37 8.58 -0.93
C ASP A 60 6.59 8.26 -2.21
N GLU A 61 7.34 7.92 -3.25
CA GLU A 61 6.81 7.58 -4.57
C GLU A 61 6.04 6.25 -4.56
N GLU A 62 6.41 5.32 -3.69
CA GLU A 62 5.76 4.01 -3.55
C GLU A 62 4.29 4.16 -3.14
N LYS A 63 3.99 5.04 -2.18
CA LYS A 63 2.62 5.35 -1.75
C LYS A 63 1.81 6.03 -2.86
N ILE A 64 2.42 6.90 -3.67
CA ILE A 64 1.74 7.52 -4.82
C ILE A 64 1.33 6.45 -5.83
N ASP A 65 2.25 5.55 -6.18
CA ASP A 65 1.98 4.51 -7.15
C ASP A 65 0.98 3.47 -6.63
N LEU A 66 1.02 3.17 -5.32
CA LEU A 66 0.02 2.33 -4.66
C LEU A 66 -1.38 2.95 -4.73
N LEU A 67 -1.51 4.24 -4.42
CA LEU A 67 -2.80 4.96 -4.51
C LEU A 67 -3.35 4.93 -5.94
N ALA A 68 -2.49 5.12 -6.94
CA ALA A 68 -2.88 5.04 -8.35
C ALA A 68 -3.42 3.66 -8.74
N ARG A 69 -2.75 2.58 -8.33
CA ARG A 69 -3.18 1.20 -8.64
C ARG A 69 -4.50 0.84 -7.97
N VAL A 70 -4.67 1.20 -6.70
CA VAL A 70 -5.92 0.97 -5.97
C VAL A 70 -7.08 1.72 -6.61
N TYR A 71 -6.84 2.95 -7.08
CA TYR A 71 -7.83 3.71 -7.83
C TYR A 71 -8.22 3.01 -9.14
N VAL A 72 -7.24 2.64 -9.98
CA VAL A 72 -7.47 1.97 -11.28
C VAL A 72 -8.31 0.70 -11.12
N VAL A 73 -7.98 -0.14 -10.13
CA VAL A 73 -8.75 -1.37 -9.86
C VAL A 73 -10.19 -1.07 -9.48
N GLY A 74 -10.40 -0.05 -8.65
CA GLY A 74 -11.74 0.35 -8.20
C GLY A 74 -12.61 0.93 -9.30
N VAL A 75 -12.05 1.68 -10.25
CA VAL A 75 -12.86 2.30 -11.32
C VAL A 75 -13.22 1.37 -12.45
N HIS A 76 -12.45 0.30 -12.67
CA HIS A 76 -12.76 -0.71 -13.67
C HIS A 76 -13.82 -1.73 -13.20
N ASP A 77 -13.97 -1.93 -11.89
CA ASP A 77 -14.98 -2.82 -11.33
C ASP A 77 -15.88 -2.09 -10.33
N GLN A 78 -17.14 -1.86 -10.72
CA GLN A 78 -18.13 -1.17 -9.90
C GLN A 78 -18.35 -1.86 -8.54
N ALA A 79 -18.16 -3.17 -8.45
CA ALA A 79 -18.28 -3.91 -7.19
C ALA A 79 -17.14 -3.61 -6.22
N LEU A 80 -15.99 -3.12 -6.71
CA LEU A 80 -14.80 -2.82 -5.93
C LEU A 80 -14.68 -1.35 -5.53
N ILE A 81 -15.56 -0.45 -5.98
CA ILE A 81 -15.48 0.98 -5.65
C ILE A 81 -15.46 1.22 -4.13
N ASP A 82 -16.32 0.53 -3.37
CA ASP A 82 -16.37 0.68 -1.91
C ASP A 82 -15.08 0.16 -1.24
N GLU A 83 -14.55 -0.97 -1.74
CA GLU A 83 -13.28 -1.53 -1.26
C GLU A 83 -12.10 -0.60 -1.56
N SER A 84 -12.02 -0.06 -2.78
CA SER A 84 -11.00 0.91 -3.17
C SER A 84 -11.10 2.21 -2.37
N SER A 85 -12.30 2.67 -2.03
CA SER A 85 -12.49 3.83 -1.15
C SER A 85 -11.88 3.58 0.23
N ILE A 86 -12.16 2.42 0.83
CA ILE A 86 -11.61 2.01 2.14
C ILE A 86 -10.08 1.85 2.07
N LEU A 87 -9.56 1.25 1.00
CA LEU A 87 -8.12 1.11 0.79
C LEU A 87 -7.43 2.45 0.66
N VAL A 88 -7.94 3.37 -0.18
CA VAL A 88 -7.40 4.73 -0.32
C VAL A 88 -7.38 5.45 1.03
N ASP A 89 -8.47 5.38 1.80
CA ASP A 89 -8.55 6.02 3.12
C ASP A 89 -7.59 5.40 4.15
N SER A 90 -7.32 4.10 4.03
CA SER A 90 -6.36 3.39 4.88
C SER A 90 -4.92 3.69 4.49
N ILE A 91 -4.60 3.67 3.18
CA ILE A 91 -3.27 3.98 2.63
C ILE A 91 -2.89 5.43 2.93
N ARG A 92 -3.85 6.36 2.88
CA ARG A 92 -3.63 7.77 3.25
C ARG A 92 -3.01 7.92 4.65
N GLN A 93 -3.33 7.00 5.57
CA GLN A 93 -2.95 7.08 6.99
C GLN A 93 -1.67 6.34 7.37
N ILE A 94 -1.04 5.64 6.43
CA ILE A 94 0.22 4.93 6.65
C ILE A 94 1.36 5.67 5.97
N GLU A 95 2.58 5.46 6.45
CA GLU A 95 3.80 6.12 5.96
C GLU A 95 4.86 5.07 5.71
N GLY A 96 5.97 5.42 5.05
CA GLY A 96 7.08 4.50 4.73
C GLY A 96 7.47 3.50 5.83
N PRO A 97 7.60 3.87 7.13
CA PRO A 97 7.87 2.91 8.20
C PRO A 97 6.80 1.82 8.36
N HIS A 98 5.52 2.14 8.16
CA HIS A 98 4.42 1.18 8.19
C HIS A 98 4.49 0.22 6.99
N LEU A 99 4.77 0.75 5.79
CA LEU A 99 4.95 -0.05 4.58
C LEU A 99 6.09 -1.06 4.72
N ARG A 100 7.22 -0.66 5.33
CA ARG A 100 8.33 -1.57 5.63
C ARG A 100 7.92 -2.70 6.57
N VAL A 101 7.18 -2.41 7.65
CA VAL A 101 6.66 -3.45 8.54
C VAL A 101 5.78 -4.43 7.76
N MET A 102 4.86 -3.93 6.93
CA MET A 102 4.01 -4.79 6.10
C MET A 102 4.84 -5.64 5.13
N GLN A 103 5.83 -5.07 4.44
CA GLN A 103 6.72 -5.79 3.52
C GLN A 103 7.48 -6.92 4.23
N VAL A 104 8.00 -6.69 5.44
CA VAL A 104 8.66 -7.74 6.24
C VAL A 104 7.67 -8.84 6.61
N LEU A 105 6.45 -8.48 7.05
CA LEU A 105 5.40 -9.46 7.39
C LEU A 105 4.94 -10.29 6.19
N ALA A 106 5.11 -9.82 4.95
CA ALA A 106 4.84 -10.62 3.74
C ALA A 106 5.92 -11.67 3.44
N THR A 107 7.06 -11.61 4.13
CA THR A 107 8.14 -12.60 4.00
C THR A 107 7.99 -13.72 5.02
N HIS A 108 8.77 -14.79 4.85
CA HIS A 108 8.77 -15.92 5.77
C HIS A 108 9.40 -15.53 7.12
N GLY A 109 8.59 -15.51 8.17
CA GLY A 109 9.06 -15.27 9.54
C GLY A 109 9.98 -16.36 10.09
N PRO A 110 10.84 -16.03 11.07
CA PRO A 110 11.85 -16.95 11.60
C PRO A 110 11.28 -18.05 12.50
N ARG A 111 10.00 -17.97 12.88
CA ARG A 111 9.33 -18.96 13.72
C ARG A 111 8.24 -19.68 12.96
N VAL A 112 8.15 -20.99 13.13
CA VAL A 112 7.04 -21.80 12.64
C VAL A 112 6.15 -22.14 13.84
N LEU A 113 4.92 -21.63 13.84
CA LEU A 113 3.94 -21.96 14.87
C LEU A 113 2.95 -22.98 14.29
N LYS A 114 2.42 -23.82 15.18
CA LYS A 114 1.22 -24.60 14.87
C LYS A 114 0.00 -23.69 14.99
N ALA A 115 -0.78 -23.63 13.93
CA ALA A 115 -2.09 -22.99 13.90
C ALA A 115 -3.14 -23.89 14.58
N GLY A 116 -4.26 -23.30 14.99
CA GLY A 116 -5.33 -24.00 15.71
C GLY A 116 -5.99 -25.13 14.91
N ASP A 117 -5.92 -25.07 13.58
CA ASP A 117 -6.43 -26.07 12.64
C ASP A 117 -5.42 -27.19 12.31
N GLY A 118 -4.24 -27.16 12.95
CA GLY A 118 -3.14 -28.09 12.67
C GLY A 118 -2.21 -27.64 11.53
N GLY A 119 -2.48 -26.49 10.90
CA GLY A 119 -1.59 -25.85 9.94
C GLY A 119 -0.28 -25.35 10.56
N GLN A 120 0.64 -24.94 9.69
CA GLN A 120 1.86 -24.24 10.08
C GLN A 120 1.83 -22.81 9.56
N ILE A 121 2.14 -21.87 10.43
CA ILE A 121 2.22 -20.45 10.11
C ILE A 121 3.64 -19.94 10.40
N ASN A 122 4.18 -19.16 9.46
CA ASN A 122 5.44 -18.47 9.69
C ASN A 122 5.12 -17.16 10.40
N ALA A 123 5.69 -16.95 11.58
CA ALA A 123 5.38 -15.82 12.44
C ALA A 123 6.62 -14.97 12.72
N TRP A 124 6.37 -13.69 12.89
CA TRP A 124 7.36 -12.69 13.28
C TRP A 124 7.17 -12.31 14.76
N PRO A 125 8.06 -12.75 15.66
CA PRO A 125 8.09 -12.19 17.01
C PRO A 125 8.52 -10.72 16.96
N GLU A 126 8.08 -9.95 17.95
CA GLU A 126 8.27 -8.49 17.96
C GLU A 126 9.74 -8.04 17.86
N PRO A 127 10.72 -8.62 18.60
CA PRO A 127 12.11 -8.19 18.52
C PRO A 127 12.72 -8.39 17.12
N GLU A 128 12.47 -9.54 16.52
CA GLU A 128 12.93 -9.88 15.18
C GLU A 128 12.27 -8.99 14.11
N LEU A 129 10.97 -8.71 14.24
CA LEU A 129 10.25 -7.79 13.35
C LEU A 129 10.83 -6.37 13.44
N ALA A 130 11.12 -5.89 14.65
CA ALA A 130 11.65 -4.54 14.86
C ALA A 130 13.02 -4.35 14.22
N ALA A 131 13.86 -5.39 14.32
CA ALA A 131 15.17 -5.43 13.72
C ALA A 131 15.09 -5.45 12.19
N GLU A 132 14.30 -6.35 11.61
CA GLU A 132 14.18 -6.54 10.16
C GLU A 132 13.54 -5.32 9.49
N ALA A 133 12.45 -4.78 10.07
CA ALA A 133 11.77 -3.59 9.54
C ALA A 133 12.52 -2.27 9.84
N ARG A 134 13.61 -2.34 10.60
CA ARG A 134 14.44 -1.19 11.02
C ARG A 134 13.63 -0.09 11.72
N THR A 135 12.74 -0.48 12.62
CA THR A 135 11.83 0.44 13.32
C THR A 135 12.32 0.80 14.72
N GLY A 136 13.17 -0.02 15.33
CA GLY A 136 13.61 0.17 16.71
C GLY A 136 12.42 0.23 17.68
N GLU A 137 12.48 1.16 18.63
CA GLU A 137 11.45 1.36 19.66
C GLU A 137 10.09 1.86 19.11
N ALA A 138 10.02 2.27 17.84
CA ALA A 138 8.78 2.74 17.24
C ALA A 138 7.83 1.60 16.82
N LEU A 139 8.28 0.33 16.83
CA LEU A 139 7.48 -0.79 16.33
C LEU A 139 6.08 -0.88 16.97
N PRO A 140 5.90 -0.79 18.30
CA PRO A 140 4.58 -0.95 18.91
C PRO A 140 3.56 0.09 18.41
N ALA A 141 4.00 1.33 18.19
CA ALA A 141 3.13 2.39 17.67
C ALA A 141 2.75 2.15 16.20
N LEU A 142 3.71 1.71 15.38
CA LEU A 142 3.47 1.38 13.96
C LEU A 142 2.51 0.21 13.83
N VAL A 143 2.71 -0.85 14.62
CA VAL A 143 1.83 -2.01 14.64
C VAL A 143 0.44 -1.64 15.13
N ALA A 144 0.31 -0.87 16.22
CA ALA A 144 -0.99 -0.41 16.71
C ALA A 144 -1.77 0.35 15.62
N LYS A 145 -1.08 1.20 14.85
CA LYS A 145 -1.69 1.89 13.70
C LYS A 145 -2.14 0.90 12.62
N LEU A 146 -1.28 -0.05 12.23
CA LEU A 146 -1.61 -1.08 11.24
C LEU A 146 -2.79 -1.97 11.69
N VAL A 147 -2.85 -2.34 12.97
CA VAL A 147 -3.98 -3.10 13.56
C VAL A 147 -5.26 -2.27 13.48
N SER A 148 -5.21 -0.99 13.84
CA SER A 148 -6.40 -0.11 13.78
C SER A 148 -6.94 0.10 12.36
N LEU A 149 -6.09 -0.07 11.35
CA LEU A 149 -6.46 0.00 9.93
C LEU A 149 -6.81 -1.38 9.34
N GLY A 150 -6.75 -2.45 10.15
CA GLY A 150 -7.05 -3.81 9.73
C GLY A 150 -6.00 -4.45 8.83
N PHE A 151 -4.79 -3.89 8.71
CA PHE A 151 -3.71 -4.43 7.87
C PHE A 151 -2.97 -5.60 8.51
N VAL A 152 -2.89 -5.64 9.84
CA VAL A 152 -2.20 -6.68 10.58
C VAL A 152 -3.04 -7.17 11.76
N TYR A 153 -2.75 -8.37 12.23
CA TYR A 153 -3.36 -8.96 13.43
C TYR A 153 -2.34 -9.75 14.24
N ASP A 154 -2.66 -10.01 15.51
CA ASP A 154 -1.84 -10.81 16.43
C ASP A 154 -2.38 -12.24 16.52
N GLU A 155 -1.63 -13.18 15.96
CA GLU A 155 -1.94 -14.61 16.00
C GLU A 155 -1.50 -15.27 17.33
N GLY A 156 -0.82 -14.52 18.19
CA GLY A 156 -0.47 -14.94 19.55
C GLY A 156 -1.65 -14.98 20.52
N ILE A 157 -2.72 -14.23 20.21
CA ILE A 157 -3.90 -14.13 21.07
C ILE A 157 -4.52 -15.51 21.30
N GLY A 158 -4.70 -15.88 22.57
CA GLY A 158 -5.31 -17.15 22.98
C GLY A 158 -4.34 -18.31 23.22
N ARG A 159 -3.04 -18.10 23.00
CA ARG A 159 -1.99 -19.09 23.31
C ARG A 159 -1.65 -19.08 24.81
N ILE A 160 -1.28 -20.24 25.35
CA ILE A 160 -0.93 -20.40 26.79
C ILE A 160 0.37 -19.64 27.11
N ASP A 161 1.30 -19.63 26.18
CA ASP A 161 2.59 -18.95 26.19
C ASP A 161 2.55 -17.65 25.39
N TYR A 162 1.54 -16.82 25.65
CA TYR A 162 1.27 -15.59 24.88
C TYR A 162 2.55 -14.78 24.61
N GLU A 163 2.84 -14.63 23.32
CA GLU A 163 3.86 -13.78 22.75
C GLU A 163 3.23 -13.18 21.47
N PRO A 164 3.42 -11.87 21.18
CA PRO A 164 2.82 -11.28 20.00
C PRO A 164 3.44 -11.86 18.73
N TYR A 165 2.59 -12.38 17.86
CA TYR A 165 2.96 -12.96 16.57
C TYR A 165 2.20 -12.25 15.46
N TRP A 166 2.84 -11.21 14.92
CA TRP A 166 2.22 -10.34 13.94
C TRP A 166 2.15 -11.01 12.57
N GLN A 167 0.99 -10.87 11.92
CA GLN A 167 0.75 -11.32 10.54
C GLN A 167 -0.04 -10.28 9.75
N LEU A 168 0.08 -10.33 8.42
CA LEU A 168 -0.79 -9.56 7.52
C LEU A 168 -2.18 -10.18 7.49
N SER A 169 -3.21 -9.35 7.63
CA SER A 169 -4.57 -9.75 7.31
C SER A 169 -4.73 -9.96 5.79
N PRO A 170 -5.82 -10.61 5.33
CA PRO A 170 -6.15 -10.63 3.90
C PRO A 170 -6.21 -9.22 3.28
N PHE A 171 -6.72 -8.23 4.03
CA PHE A 171 -6.77 -6.84 3.61
C PHE A 171 -5.37 -6.22 3.48
N GLY A 172 -4.47 -6.49 4.42
CA GLY A 172 -3.06 -6.10 4.34
C GLY A 172 -2.32 -6.75 3.19
N GLN A 173 -2.56 -8.04 2.94
CA GLN A 173 -1.96 -8.77 1.83
C GLN A 173 -2.43 -8.20 0.49
N ASN A 174 -3.73 -7.93 0.32
CA ASN A 174 -4.27 -7.29 -0.88
C ASN A 174 -3.62 -5.94 -1.16
N CYS A 175 -3.43 -5.12 -0.12
CA CYS A 175 -2.73 -3.83 -0.22
C CYS A 175 -1.29 -4.01 -0.73
N LEU A 176 -0.52 -4.97 -0.20
CA LEU A 176 0.85 -5.24 -0.67
C LEU A 176 0.91 -5.81 -2.08
N ASN A 177 -0.08 -6.60 -2.49
CA ASN A 177 -0.11 -7.16 -3.85
C ASN A 177 -0.14 -6.03 -4.90
N PHE A 178 -0.81 -4.91 -4.60
CA PHE A 178 -0.76 -3.71 -5.46
C PHE A 178 0.63 -3.08 -5.51
N LEU A 179 1.40 -3.10 -4.42
CA LEU A 179 2.80 -2.64 -4.44
C LEU A 179 3.70 -3.56 -5.28
N SER A 180 3.59 -4.88 -5.11
CA SER A 180 4.45 -5.84 -5.80
C SER A 180 4.26 -5.86 -7.32
N GLN A 181 3.07 -5.53 -7.82
CA GLN A 181 2.81 -5.38 -9.26
C GLN A 181 3.69 -4.29 -9.91
N ARG A 182 4.32 -3.38 -9.15
CA ARG A 182 5.28 -2.39 -9.67
C ARG A 182 6.62 -3.01 -10.05
N GLN A 183 7.11 -3.93 -9.22
CA GLN A 183 8.42 -4.54 -9.43
C GLN A 183 8.43 -5.41 -10.68
N ALA A 184 7.32 -6.12 -10.95
CA ALA A 184 7.19 -6.97 -12.13
C ALA A 184 7.14 -6.18 -13.46
N SER A 185 6.60 -4.96 -13.46
CA SER A 185 6.51 -4.13 -14.67
C SER A 185 7.77 -3.28 -14.92
N ALA A 186 8.58 -3.04 -13.88
CA ALA A 186 9.76 -2.18 -13.96
C ALA A 186 11.06 -2.95 -14.28
N ASP A 187 11.04 -4.29 -14.29
CA ASP A 187 12.19 -5.10 -14.69
C ASP A 187 12.13 -5.30 -16.23
N PRO A 188 12.97 -4.62 -17.02
CA PRO A 188 12.99 -4.83 -18.46
C PRO A 188 13.46 -6.25 -18.75
N ASP A 189 12.65 -6.98 -19.52
CA ASP A 189 12.94 -8.34 -19.99
C ASP A 189 14.40 -8.42 -20.50
N PRO A 190 15.32 -9.10 -19.78
CA PRO A 190 16.74 -9.10 -20.13
C PRO A 190 16.99 -9.76 -21.50
N ASP A 191 16.04 -10.55 -22.01
CA ASP A 191 16.13 -11.21 -23.32
C ASP A 191 15.82 -10.28 -24.51
N ARG A 192 15.30 -9.06 -24.28
CA ARG A 192 15.08 -8.09 -25.38
C ARG A 192 16.35 -7.39 -25.86
N SER A 193 17.47 -7.51 -25.12
CA SER A 193 18.72 -6.80 -25.42
C SER A 193 19.70 -7.59 -26.29
N ALA A 194 19.40 -8.85 -26.63
CA ALA A 194 20.34 -9.77 -27.30
C ALA A 194 20.03 -10.01 -28.79
N SER A 195 19.14 -9.21 -29.38
CA SER A 195 18.72 -9.34 -30.79
C SER A 195 18.90 -8.05 -31.60
N GLU A 196 20.05 -7.38 -31.44
CA GLU A 196 20.52 -6.32 -32.35
C GLU A 196 21.97 -6.55 -32.77
#